data_AF-B5ZBL5-F1
#
_entry.id   AF-B5ZBL5-F1
#
_cell.length_a   1.000
_cell.length_b   1.000
_cell.length_c   1.000
_cell.angle_alpha   90.00
_cell.angle_beta   90.00
_cell.angle_gamma   90.00
#
_symmetry.space_group_name_H-M   'P 1'
#
loop_
_entity.id
_entity.type
_entity.pdbx_description
1 polymer ?
#
loop_
_entity_poly.entity_id
_entity_poly.type
_entity_poly.pdbx_seq_one_letter_code
_entity_poly.pdbx_strand_id
1 'polypeptide(L)'
;MPNQFPLGRFLNKSEYPLSLMQQIAVNKLTKMEEENLSIQSVNGPPGTGKTTLLQDVVAELIVKQAYEICYLEKRVFDDENIDQLNRSITKNSVMVVSSNNGAVQNIVNEWIQTNKIQTKAFIEKLLEIDYFSEIANEEDILKNEFWGLLSCEGGKRTNVNKMLEKLEHIVDNLNKATDHKNVYQDFKDAYEELKNEQNKIHNEAEKYLKYKRHVQKLKNLCNKTIDNSLQQTNEILCKPISNTQNSKQNHRFHKLIEWFSKKKSKQTKELVDDDQYEIENLKKSISDYEQEAKANGVINLLCQKYSY
;
A
#
# COMPACT_ATOMS: atom_id res chain seq x y z
N MET A 1 -5.09 0.50 -3.03
CA MET A 1 -4.64 1.89 -2.87
C MET A 1 -3.11 1.93 -2.86
N PRO A 2 -2.47 2.00 -4.04
CA PRO A 2 -1.01 2.09 -4.14
C PRO A 2 -0.40 3.43 -3.69
N ASN A 3 -1.20 4.47 -3.49
CA ASN A 3 -0.82 5.73 -2.82
C ASN A 3 -0.82 5.64 -1.29
N GLN A 4 -1.05 4.45 -0.72
CA GLN A 4 -1.12 4.25 0.72
C GLN A 4 0.04 3.42 1.28
N PHE A 5 1.00 3.02 0.43
CA PHE A 5 2.19 2.33 0.94
C PHE A 5 3.02 3.30 1.80
N PRO A 6 3.61 2.82 2.91
CA PRO A 6 4.59 3.59 3.64
C PRO A 6 5.83 3.85 2.78
N LEU A 7 6.51 4.98 3.01
CA LEU A 7 7.79 5.31 2.40
C LEU A 7 8.95 4.66 3.18
N GLY A 8 8.79 4.51 4.49
CA GLY A 8 9.68 3.75 5.34
C GLY A 8 9.40 2.25 5.27
N ARG A 9 10.48 1.47 5.18
CA ARG A 9 10.44 0.01 5.26
C ARG A 9 11.66 -0.48 6.03
N PHE A 10 11.47 -1.46 6.90
CA PHE A 10 12.57 -2.01 7.66
C PHE A 10 13.47 -2.88 6.76
N LEU A 11 14.77 -2.94 7.06
CA LEU A 11 15.81 -3.57 6.23
C LEU A 11 15.86 -5.12 6.35
N ASN A 12 14.75 -5.77 6.67
CA ASN A 12 14.67 -7.22 6.85
C ASN A 12 14.81 -8.01 5.55
N LYS A 13 15.21 -9.28 5.66
CA LYS A 13 15.26 -10.23 4.53
C LYS A 13 13.98 -10.21 3.68
N SER A 14 14.14 -9.91 2.39
CA SER A 14 13.06 -9.83 1.39
C SER A 14 12.42 -11.19 1.07
N GLU A 15 12.96 -12.29 1.59
CA GLU A 15 12.35 -13.62 1.49
C GLU A 15 11.02 -13.72 2.26
N TYR A 16 10.73 -12.75 3.15
CA TYR A 16 9.49 -12.68 3.92
C TYR A 16 8.77 -11.34 3.70
N PRO A 17 8.23 -11.07 2.49
CA PRO A 17 7.41 -9.88 2.29
C PRO A 17 6.14 -9.96 3.15
N LEU A 18 5.63 -8.80 3.56
CA LEU A 18 4.33 -8.74 4.22
C LEU A 18 3.25 -9.36 3.32
N SER A 19 2.43 -10.22 3.90
CA SER A 19 1.19 -10.67 3.26
C SER A 19 0.28 -9.47 3.00
N LEU A 20 -0.68 -9.63 2.07
CA LEU A 20 -1.63 -8.57 1.73
C LEU A 20 -2.33 -7.98 2.96
N MET A 21 -2.77 -8.83 3.90
CA MET A 21 -3.48 -8.36 5.10
C MET A 21 -2.55 -7.61 6.07
N GLN A 22 -1.30 -8.05 6.21
CA GLN A 22 -0.31 -7.32 7.00
C GLN A 22 -0.01 -5.96 6.37
N GLN A 23 0.15 -5.89 5.05
CA GLN A 23 0.37 -4.63 4.35
C GLN A 23 -0.81 -3.67 4.50
N ILE A 24 -2.05 -4.17 4.40
CA ILE A 24 -3.25 -3.36 4.65
C ILE A 24 -3.24 -2.81 6.08
N ALA A 25 -2.85 -3.63 7.06
CA ALA A 25 -2.74 -3.20 8.44
C ALA A 25 -1.65 -2.12 8.62
N VAL A 26 -0.46 -2.30 8.03
CA VAL A 26 0.59 -1.26 8.05
C VAL A 26 0.10 0.04 7.45
N ASN A 27 -0.48 0.00 6.25
CA ASN A 27 -0.98 1.20 5.56
C ASN A 27 -2.02 1.97 6.37
N LYS A 28 -2.83 1.27 7.16
CA LYS A 28 -3.84 1.88 8.04
C LYS A 28 -3.22 2.43 9.32
N LEU A 29 -2.34 1.68 9.96
CA LEU A 29 -1.68 2.09 11.21
C LEU A 29 -0.82 3.34 11.01
N THR A 30 -0.15 3.45 9.86
CA THR A 30 0.71 4.60 9.58
C THR A 30 -0.06 5.86 9.18
N LYS A 31 -1.38 5.78 8.99
CA LYS A 31 -2.27 6.89 8.61
C LYS A 31 -3.32 7.23 9.67
N MET A 32 -3.18 6.70 10.89
CA MET A 32 -4.17 6.90 11.96
C MET A 32 -4.52 8.37 12.24
N GLU A 33 -3.52 9.26 12.25
CA GLU A 33 -3.75 10.68 12.49
C GLU A 33 -4.53 11.34 11.34
N GLU A 34 -4.17 11.04 10.09
CA GLU A 34 -4.86 11.52 8.89
C GLU A 34 -6.33 11.05 8.85
N GLU A 35 -6.59 9.84 9.37
CA GLU A 35 -7.91 9.21 9.40
C GLU A 35 -8.71 9.49 10.69
N ASN A 36 -8.19 10.34 11.61
CA ASN A 36 -8.79 10.63 12.93
C ASN A 36 -9.11 9.36 13.75
N LEU A 37 -8.25 8.35 13.64
CA LEU A 37 -8.39 7.09 14.35
C LEU A 37 -7.55 7.08 15.62
N SER A 38 -8.15 6.67 16.74
CA SER A 38 -7.47 6.61 18.04
C SER A 38 -6.90 5.23 18.36
N ILE A 39 -7.53 4.14 17.91
CA ILE A 39 -7.14 2.77 18.22
C ILE A 39 -7.43 1.86 17.01
N GLN A 40 -6.48 0.97 16.67
CA GLN A 40 -6.75 -0.18 15.81
C GLN A 40 -6.26 -1.48 16.45
N SER A 41 -7.01 -2.53 16.16
CA SER A 41 -6.67 -3.90 16.57
C SER A 41 -6.18 -4.69 15.36
N VAL A 42 -5.11 -5.44 15.55
CA VAL A 42 -4.60 -6.40 14.56
C VAL A 42 -4.61 -7.79 15.21
N ASN A 43 -5.42 -8.67 14.67
CA ASN A 43 -5.51 -10.05 15.13
C ASN A 43 -4.67 -10.95 14.22
N GLY A 44 -3.92 -11.88 14.81
CA GLY A 44 -3.15 -12.86 14.05
C GLY A 44 -2.80 -14.08 14.90
N PRO A 45 -2.97 -15.32 14.40
CA PRO A 45 -2.48 -16.54 15.04
C PRO A 45 -0.98 -16.49 15.41
N PRO A 46 -0.48 -17.38 16.27
CA PRO A 46 0.96 -17.54 16.49
C PRO A 46 1.72 -17.74 15.17
N GLY A 47 2.89 -17.10 15.02
CA GLY A 47 3.72 -17.20 13.81
C GLY A 47 3.29 -16.32 12.63
N THR A 48 2.24 -15.51 12.73
CA THR A 48 1.76 -14.62 11.64
C THR A 48 2.53 -13.31 11.48
N GLY A 49 3.79 -13.25 11.93
CA GLY A 49 4.66 -12.09 11.70
C GLY A 49 4.16 -10.76 12.29
N LYS A 50 3.44 -10.78 13.44
CA LYS A 50 2.99 -9.55 14.11
C LYS A 50 4.14 -8.61 14.48
N THR A 51 5.26 -9.17 14.93
CA THR A 51 6.49 -8.42 15.21
C THR A 51 7.07 -7.80 13.92
N THR A 52 7.04 -8.54 12.82
CA THR A 52 7.49 -8.06 11.50
C THR A 52 6.63 -6.91 10.99
N LEU A 53 5.31 -7.01 11.15
CA LEU A 53 4.38 -5.91 10.86
C LEU A 53 4.73 -4.67 11.67
N LEU A 54 5.06 -4.82 12.96
CA LEU A 54 5.44 -3.70 13.83
C LEU A 54 6.72 -3.01 13.36
N GLN A 55 7.71 -3.74 12.83
CA GLN A 55 8.94 -3.16 12.29
C GLN A 55 8.67 -2.18 11.16
N ASP A 56 7.80 -2.54 10.22
CA ASP A 56 7.49 -1.66 9.08
C ASP A 56 6.66 -0.44 9.51
N VAL A 57 5.81 -0.57 10.54
CA VAL A 57 5.13 0.59 11.15
C VAL A 57 6.16 1.53 11.79
N VAL A 58 7.10 0.99 12.57
CA VAL A 58 8.17 1.79 13.21
C VAL A 58 9.04 2.48 12.16
N ALA A 59 9.43 1.77 11.09
CA ALA A 59 10.23 2.34 10.02
C ALA A 59 9.56 3.56 9.37
N GLU A 60 8.26 3.46 9.07
CA GLU A 60 7.50 4.58 8.52
C GLU A 60 7.42 5.76 9.49
N LEU A 61 7.16 5.51 10.78
CA LEU A 61 7.08 6.58 11.77
C LEU A 61 8.42 7.31 11.95
N ILE A 62 9.54 6.57 11.93
CA ILE A 62 10.89 7.16 11.95
C ILE A 62 11.13 8.01 10.71
N VAL A 63 10.77 7.54 9.51
CA VAL A 63 10.92 8.32 8.27
C VAL A 63 10.06 9.58 8.30
N LYS A 64 8.82 9.50 8.78
CA LYS A 64 7.95 10.67 8.99
C LYS A 64 8.57 11.65 9.99
N GLN A 65 9.13 11.14 11.09
CA GLN A 65 9.80 11.98 12.10
C GLN A 65 11.03 12.68 11.51
N ALA A 66 11.88 11.95 10.77
CA ALA A 66 13.06 12.51 10.11
C ALA A 66 12.68 13.60 9.08
N TYR A 67 11.61 13.39 8.31
CA TYR A 67 11.09 14.39 7.40
C TYR A 67 10.68 15.68 8.13
N GLU A 68 9.93 15.58 9.23
CA GLU A 68 9.54 16.74 10.04
C GLU A 68 10.76 17.48 10.61
N ILE A 69 11.77 16.74 11.10
CA ILE A 69 13.03 17.30 11.62
C ILE A 69 13.72 18.18 10.58
N CYS A 70 13.70 17.79 9.30
CA CYS A 70 14.35 18.53 8.22
C CYS A 70 13.76 19.93 7.96
N TYR A 71 12.59 20.25 8.51
CA TYR A 71 11.92 21.56 8.38
C TYR A 71 11.91 22.39 9.66
N LEU A 72 12.58 21.92 10.72
CA LEU A 72 12.68 22.67 11.97
C LEU A 72 13.70 23.78 11.85
N GLU A 73 13.26 25.02 12.08
CA GLU A 73 14.11 26.22 11.98
C GLU A 73 15.14 26.34 13.12
N LYS A 74 14.89 25.67 14.25
CA LYS A 74 15.79 25.61 15.41
C LYS A 74 15.99 24.17 15.89
N ARG A 75 17.21 23.88 16.36
CA ARG A 75 17.49 22.72 17.23
C ARG A 75 16.52 22.80 18.41
N VAL A 76 15.79 21.73 18.65
CA VAL A 76 14.48 21.68 19.31
C VAL A 76 14.51 21.90 20.82
N PHE A 77 15.67 22.19 21.38
CA PHE A 77 15.89 22.31 22.81
C PHE A 77 16.25 23.76 23.12
N ASP A 78 15.26 24.54 23.58
CA ASP A 78 15.56 25.66 24.47
C ASP A 78 15.91 25.02 25.82
N ASP A 79 17.13 25.22 26.31
CA ASP A 79 17.68 24.63 27.55
C ASP A 79 16.84 24.93 28.81
N GLU A 80 15.82 25.78 28.71
CA GLU A 80 15.02 26.25 29.84
C GLU A 80 13.68 25.52 30.03
N ASN A 81 13.18 24.74 29.05
CA ASN A 81 11.89 24.05 29.19
C ASN A 81 11.85 22.67 28.49
N ILE A 82 12.17 21.62 29.25
CA ILE A 82 11.94 20.21 28.88
C ILE A 82 10.46 19.94 28.51
N ASP A 83 9.54 20.76 29.02
CA ASP A 83 8.08 20.56 28.90
C ASP A 83 7.48 20.90 27.52
N GLN A 84 8.24 21.41 26.55
CA GLN A 84 7.71 21.74 25.22
C GLN A 84 8.46 21.02 24.09
N LEU A 85 8.50 19.70 24.15
CA LEU A 85 8.89 18.89 22.98
C LEU A 85 7.98 19.22 21.78
N ASN A 86 8.59 19.56 20.64
CA ASN A 86 7.85 19.94 19.44
C ASN A 86 6.89 18.80 19.01
N ARG A 87 5.60 19.10 18.96
CA ARG A 87 4.54 18.13 18.61
C ARG A 87 4.75 17.48 17.24
N SER A 88 5.35 18.19 16.28
CA SER A 88 5.66 17.64 14.96
C SER A 88 6.65 16.48 15.02
N ILE A 89 7.49 16.41 16.06
CA ILE A 89 8.42 15.30 16.29
C ILE A 89 7.77 14.22 17.15
N THR A 90 7.12 14.61 18.26
CA THR A 90 6.60 13.66 19.24
C THR A 90 5.38 12.88 18.77
N LYS A 91 4.62 13.40 17.80
CA LYS A 91 3.48 12.68 17.19
C LYS A 91 3.85 11.34 16.56
N ASN A 92 5.11 11.18 16.15
CA ASN A 92 5.63 9.97 15.52
C ASN A 92 6.46 9.10 16.48
N SER A 93 6.54 9.44 17.77
CA SER A 93 7.24 8.63 18.76
C SER A 93 6.55 7.29 19.00
N VAL A 94 7.34 6.23 19.16
CA VAL A 94 6.82 4.87 19.35
C VAL A 94 7.10 4.36 20.76
N MET A 95 6.06 3.84 21.41
CA MET A 95 6.18 3.06 22.64
C MET A 95 5.58 1.68 22.40
N VAL A 96 6.39 0.63 22.59
CA VAL A 96 5.94 -0.75 22.52
C VAL A 96 5.79 -1.29 23.94
N VAL A 97 4.61 -1.79 24.27
CA VAL A 97 4.28 -2.32 25.60
C VAL A 97 3.85 -3.78 25.49
N SER A 98 4.31 -4.60 26.42
CA SER A 98 3.94 -6.01 26.54
C SER A 98 3.87 -6.40 28.01
N SER A 99 2.97 -7.33 28.34
CA SER A 99 2.88 -7.93 29.68
C SER A 99 4.03 -8.91 29.98
N ASN A 100 4.88 -9.21 29.00
CA ASN A 100 6.03 -10.10 29.13
C ASN A 100 7.33 -9.37 28.75
N ASN A 101 8.20 -9.14 29.72
CA ASN A 101 9.50 -8.49 29.49
C ASN A 101 10.38 -9.25 28.49
N GLY A 102 10.34 -10.58 28.48
CA GLY A 102 11.09 -11.38 27.49
C GLY A 102 10.60 -11.15 26.06
N ALA A 103 9.30 -10.85 25.89
CA ALA A 103 8.79 -10.46 24.58
C ALA A 103 9.29 -9.06 24.16
N VAL A 104 9.38 -8.11 25.10
CA VAL A 104 9.96 -6.78 24.82
C VAL A 104 11.43 -6.93 24.41
N GLN A 105 12.21 -7.69 25.16
CA GLN A 105 13.62 -7.97 24.86
C GLN A 105 13.81 -8.60 23.48
N ASN A 106 13.00 -9.61 23.14
CA ASN A 106 13.07 -10.24 21.83
C ASN A 106 12.79 -9.23 20.70
N ILE A 107 11.81 -8.35 20.89
CA ILE A 107 11.48 -7.29 19.92
C ILE A 107 12.65 -6.32 19.76
N VAL A 108 13.18 -5.81 20.88
CA VAL A 108 14.30 -4.84 20.89
C VAL A 108 15.52 -5.40 20.17
N ASN A 109 15.93 -6.64 20.49
CA ASN A 109 17.13 -7.24 19.92
C ASN A 109 16.95 -7.66 18.46
N GLU A 110 15.81 -8.28 18.11
CA GLU A 110 15.58 -8.81 16.76
C GLU A 110 15.67 -7.72 15.68
N TRP A 111 15.30 -6.48 16.00
CA TRP A 111 15.28 -5.38 15.03
C TRP A 111 16.69 -4.91 14.66
N ILE A 112 17.64 -4.97 15.59
CA ILE A 112 18.99 -4.44 15.40
C ILE A 112 20.03 -5.53 15.08
N GLN A 113 19.63 -6.80 15.02
CA GLN A 113 20.52 -7.91 14.70
C GLN A 113 21.04 -7.84 13.26
N THR A 114 22.37 -7.83 13.09
CA THR A 114 23.02 -7.76 11.77
C THR A 114 22.64 -8.95 10.86
N ASN A 115 22.44 -10.14 11.44
CA ASN A 115 22.08 -11.36 10.70
C ASN A 115 20.64 -11.36 10.15
N LYS A 116 19.79 -10.40 10.57
CA LYS A 116 18.40 -10.20 10.11
C LYS A 116 18.30 -9.27 8.90
N ILE A 117 19.38 -8.57 8.56
CA ILE A 117 19.40 -7.60 7.45
C ILE A 117 19.42 -8.31 6.09
N GLN A 118 18.75 -7.68 5.11
CA GLN A 118 18.45 -8.27 3.81
C GLN A 118 19.66 -8.62 2.97
N THR A 119 20.62 -7.71 2.85
CA THR A 119 21.76 -7.88 1.93
C THR A 119 23.06 -7.48 2.61
N LYS A 120 24.15 -8.13 2.18
CA LYS A 120 25.51 -7.76 2.63
C LYS A 120 25.84 -6.29 2.34
N ALA A 121 25.39 -5.78 1.19
CA ALA A 121 25.59 -4.38 0.82
C ALA A 121 24.89 -3.41 1.78
N PHE A 122 23.70 -3.74 2.30
CA PHE A 122 23.06 -2.94 3.34
C PHE A 122 23.79 -3.04 4.67
N ILE A 123 24.29 -4.22 5.03
CA ILE A 123 25.09 -4.40 6.26
C ILE A 123 26.34 -3.52 6.20
N GLU A 124 27.09 -3.55 5.09
CA GLU A 124 28.29 -2.73 4.91
C GLU A 124 27.99 -1.24 5.08
N LYS A 125 26.89 -0.75 4.48
CA LYS A 125 26.44 0.64 4.65
C LYS A 125 26.00 0.96 6.09
N LEU A 126 25.29 0.06 6.77
CA LEU A 126 24.86 0.27 8.15
C LEU A 126 26.06 0.37 9.10
N LEU A 127 27.06 -0.49 8.89
CA LEU A 127 28.30 -0.44 9.67
C LEU A 127 29.13 0.82 9.38
N GLU A 128 29.05 1.37 8.16
CA GLU A 128 29.66 2.66 7.82
C GLU A 128 28.93 3.86 8.45
N ILE A 129 27.60 3.81 8.53
CA ILE A 129 26.78 4.83 9.20
C ILE A 129 27.08 4.87 10.71
N ASP A 130 27.40 3.71 11.30
CA ASP A 130 27.73 3.54 12.72
C ASP A 130 26.72 4.24 13.64
N TYR A 131 25.46 3.84 13.56
CA TYR A 131 24.39 4.40 14.39
C TYR A 131 24.50 3.88 15.84
N PHE A 132 25.51 4.36 16.56
CA PHE A 132 25.85 3.99 17.92
C PHE A 132 26.09 2.47 18.09
N SER A 133 26.83 1.85 17.16
CA SER A 133 27.04 0.39 17.18
C SER A 133 27.83 -0.07 18.39
N GLU A 134 28.82 0.71 18.85
CA GLU A 134 29.57 0.43 20.08
C GLU A 134 28.63 0.39 21.29
N ILE A 135 27.79 1.42 21.45
CA ILE A 135 26.80 1.53 22.54
C ILE A 135 25.79 0.37 22.51
N ALA A 136 25.39 -0.06 21.31
CA ALA A 136 24.49 -1.20 21.15
C ALA A 136 25.12 -2.51 21.68
N ASN A 137 26.43 -2.68 21.53
CA ASN A 137 27.17 -3.90 21.84
C ASN A 137 28.01 -3.84 23.13
N GLU A 138 27.87 -2.79 23.98
CA GLU A 138 28.67 -2.59 25.21
C GLU A 138 28.70 -3.80 26.17
N GLU A 139 27.64 -4.61 26.20
CA GLU A 139 27.58 -5.80 27.07
C GLU A 139 28.44 -6.96 26.56
N ASP A 140 28.70 -7.03 25.24
CA ASP A 140 29.49 -8.10 24.61
C ASP A 140 30.07 -7.63 23.25
N ILE A 141 31.07 -6.76 23.32
CA ILE A 141 31.71 -6.13 22.15
C ILE A 141 32.26 -7.19 21.17
N LEU A 142 32.67 -8.35 21.68
CA LEU A 142 33.24 -9.44 20.86
C LEU A 142 32.20 -10.13 19.98
N LYS A 143 30.91 -10.11 20.35
CA LYS A 143 29.84 -10.67 19.52
C LYS A 143 29.49 -9.80 18.32
N ASN A 144 29.62 -8.47 18.46
CA ASN A 144 29.23 -7.47 17.45
C ASN A 144 27.91 -7.85 16.75
N GLU A 145 26.91 -8.19 17.55
CA GLU A 145 25.65 -8.80 17.10
C GLU A 145 24.74 -7.76 16.45
N PHE A 146 24.81 -6.51 16.91
CA PHE A 146 23.91 -5.44 16.52
C PHE A 146 24.58 -4.42 15.60
N TRP A 147 23.86 -3.99 14.55
CA TRP A 147 24.36 -2.98 13.60
C TRP A 147 24.25 -1.54 14.11
N GLY A 148 23.50 -1.31 15.19
CA GLY A 148 23.28 0.01 15.78
C GLY A 148 22.29 -0.02 16.94
N LEU A 149 22.04 1.14 17.55
CA LEU A 149 21.13 1.30 18.68
C LEU A 149 19.83 1.99 18.25
N LEU A 150 18.77 1.22 18.04
CA LEU A 150 17.46 1.75 17.65
C LEU A 150 16.48 1.89 18.82
N SER A 151 16.55 0.98 19.78
CA SER A 151 15.58 0.89 20.88
C SER A 151 16.22 0.31 22.15
N CYS A 152 15.59 0.56 23.30
CA CYS A 152 16.04 0.06 24.60
C CYS A 152 14.85 -0.52 25.38
N GLU A 153 15.12 -1.51 26.23
CA GLU A 153 14.11 -2.09 27.12
C GLU A 153 13.87 -1.20 28.33
N GLY A 154 12.60 -1.01 28.69
CA GLY A 154 12.20 -0.39 29.96
C GLY A 154 11.70 -1.41 30.99
N GLY A 155 10.84 -0.95 31.90
CA GLY A 155 10.11 -1.79 32.84
C GLY A 155 10.85 -2.01 34.16
N LYS A 156 11.53 -3.15 34.33
CA LYS A 156 12.25 -3.45 35.59
C LYS A 156 13.35 -2.42 35.81
N ARG A 157 13.62 -2.07 37.08
CA ARG A 157 14.60 -1.03 37.46
C ARG A 157 15.97 -1.21 36.79
N THR A 158 16.43 -2.45 36.67
CA THR A 158 17.70 -2.77 35.99
C THR A 158 17.70 -2.35 34.52
N ASN A 159 16.60 -2.58 33.80
CA ASN A 159 16.47 -2.21 32.39
C ASN A 159 16.38 -0.69 32.22
N VAL A 160 15.62 -0.02 33.10
CA VAL A 160 15.53 1.44 33.12
C VAL A 160 16.89 2.08 33.37
N ASN A 161 17.67 1.57 34.33
CA ASN A 161 19.02 2.09 34.58
C ASN A 161 19.92 1.92 33.36
N LYS A 162 19.94 0.73 32.73
CA LYS A 162 20.69 0.50 31.50
C LYS A 162 20.27 1.44 30.36
N MET A 163 18.97 1.69 30.22
CA MET A 163 18.47 2.64 29.22
C MET A 163 18.99 4.06 29.49
N LEU A 164 19.00 4.51 30.75
CA LEU A 164 19.53 5.82 31.13
C LEU A 164 21.04 5.92 30.87
N GLU A 165 21.81 4.89 31.23
CA GLU A 165 23.25 4.79 30.95
C GLU A 165 23.53 4.90 29.44
N LYS A 166 22.78 4.15 28.62
CA LYS A 166 22.89 4.24 27.15
C LYS A 166 22.56 5.64 26.63
N LEU A 167 21.55 6.31 27.18
CA LEU A 167 21.21 7.68 26.80
C LEU A 167 22.33 8.67 27.14
N GLU A 168 22.98 8.53 28.30
CA GLU A 168 24.15 9.32 28.67
C GLU A 168 25.29 9.13 27.66
N HIS A 169 25.60 7.87 27.29
CA HIS A 169 26.62 7.58 26.30
C HIS A 169 26.28 8.13 24.91
N ILE A 170 25.01 8.09 24.49
CA ILE A 170 24.55 8.69 23.22
C ILE A 170 24.79 10.20 23.24
N VAL A 171 24.42 10.89 24.32
CA VAL A 171 24.62 12.33 24.46
C VAL A 171 26.11 12.68 24.39
N ASP A 172 26.95 11.92 25.10
CA ASP A 172 28.41 12.10 25.05
C ASP A 172 29.00 11.87 23.66
N ASN A 173 28.48 10.90 22.91
CA ASN A 173 28.88 10.63 21.54
C ASN A 173 28.45 11.78 20.60
N LEU A 174 27.19 12.21 20.69
CA LEU A 174 26.64 13.32 19.88
C LEU A 174 27.33 14.66 20.15
N ASN A 175 27.72 14.95 21.39
CA ASN A 175 28.47 16.16 21.75
C ASN A 175 29.86 16.21 21.09
N LYS A 176 30.41 15.06 20.68
CA LYS A 176 31.69 14.95 19.97
C LYS A 176 31.50 14.90 18.44
N ALA A 177 30.28 14.69 17.97
CA ALA A 177 29.97 14.53 16.55
C ALA A 177 30.09 15.87 15.80
N THR A 178 30.55 15.79 14.55
CA THR A 178 30.62 16.94 13.65
C THR A 178 29.36 17.05 12.80
N ASP A 179 28.86 18.27 12.62
CA ASP A 179 27.67 18.51 11.80
C ASP A 179 27.95 18.25 10.31
N HIS A 180 27.16 17.37 9.70
CA HIS A 180 27.23 17.09 8.27
C HIS A 180 26.29 18.03 7.52
N LYS A 181 26.85 19.10 6.94
CA LYS A 181 26.12 20.26 6.38
C LYS A 181 25.03 19.94 5.36
N ASN A 182 25.03 18.77 4.73
CA ASN A 182 24.10 18.42 3.66
C ASN A 182 23.10 17.30 4.01
N VAL A 183 23.19 16.66 5.18
CA VAL A 183 22.39 15.46 5.49
C VAL A 183 20.89 15.71 5.40
N TYR A 184 20.43 16.89 5.84
CA TYR A 184 19.01 17.25 5.73
C TYR A 184 18.55 17.41 4.28
N GLN A 185 19.41 17.95 3.41
CA GLN A 185 19.07 18.11 1.98
C GLN A 185 19.13 16.76 1.27
N ASP A 186 20.16 15.96 1.53
CA ASP A 186 20.31 14.61 0.97
C ASP A 186 19.10 13.73 1.34
N PHE A 187 18.63 13.82 2.59
CA PHE A 187 17.41 13.12 3.02
C PHE A 187 16.16 13.62 2.28
N LYS A 188 15.98 14.95 2.15
CA LYS A 188 14.82 15.53 1.43
C LYS A 188 14.79 15.09 -0.02
N ASP A 189 15.93 15.10 -0.69
CA ASP A 189 16.04 14.70 -2.09
C ASP A 189 15.68 13.22 -2.27
N ALA A 190 16.23 12.34 -1.42
CA ALA A 190 15.89 10.92 -1.42
C ALA A 190 14.40 10.66 -1.10
N TYR A 191 13.83 11.41 -0.17
CA TYR A 191 12.42 11.31 0.19
C TYR A 191 11.51 11.70 -0.98
N GLU A 192 11.79 12.83 -1.64
CA GLU A 192 11.01 13.30 -2.78
C GLU A 192 11.16 12.38 -4.00
N GLU A 193 12.36 11.84 -4.25
CA GLU A 193 12.56 10.80 -5.28
C GLU A 193 11.65 9.59 -5.04
N LEU A 194 11.65 9.05 -3.82
CA LEU A 194 10.84 7.88 -3.47
C LEU A 194 9.34 8.17 -3.56
N LYS A 195 8.91 9.36 -3.12
CA LYS A 195 7.52 9.81 -3.22
C LYS A 195 7.07 9.97 -4.67
N ASN A 196 7.95 10.47 -5.54
CA ASN A 196 7.68 10.55 -6.98
C ASN A 196 7.52 9.17 -7.61
N GLU A 197 8.36 8.20 -7.25
CA GLU A 197 8.21 6.80 -7.70
C GLU A 197 6.90 6.18 -7.20
N GLN A 198 6.53 6.42 -5.94
CA GLN A 198 5.24 5.97 -5.40
C GLN A 198 4.07 6.57 -6.20
N ASN A 199 4.11 7.85 -6.54
CA ASN A 199 3.09 8.52 -7.35
C ASN A 199 2.99 7.91 -8.76
N LYS A 200 4.13 7.60 -9.40
CA LYS A 200 4.14 6.92 -10.71
C LYS A 200 3.46 5.55 -10.61
N ILE A 201 3.83 4.73 -9.63
CA ILE A 201 3.23 3.40 -9.39
C ILE A 201 1.72 3.53 -9.14
N HIS A 202 1.31 4.53 -8.36
CA HIS A 202 -0.10 4.77 -8.10
C HIS A 202 -0.88 5.10 -9.38
N ASN A 203 -0.37 6.03 -10.19
CA ASN A 203 -1.00 6.43 -11.44
C ASN A 203 -1.16 5.25 -12.39
N GLU A 204 -0.13 4.42 -12.54
CA GLU A 204 -0.20 3.21 -13.38
C GLU A 204 -1.23 2.20 -12.86
N ALA A 205 -1.30 1.99 -11.55
CA ALA A 205 -2.29 1.11 -10.96
C ALA A 205 -3.73 1.65 -11.10
N GLU A 206 -3.96 2.96 -11.01
CA GLU A 206 -5.28 3.57 -11.28
C GLU A 206 -5.69 3.38 -12.75
N LYS A 207 -4.77 3.57 -13.70
CA LYS A 207 -5.01 3.27 -15.12
C LYS A 207 -5.40 1.79 -15.31
N TYR A 208 -4.68 0.86 -14.68
CA TYR A 208 -5.01 -0.57 -14.72
C TYR A 208 -6.38 -0.90 -14.09
N LEU A 209 -6.72 -0.30 -12.95
CA LEU A 209 -8.03 -0.49 -12.33
C LEU A 209 -9.16 0.02 -13.21
N LYS A 210 -8.97 1.18 -13.87
CA LYS A 210 -9.91 1.72 -14.85
C LYS A 210 -10.06 0.77 -16.04
N TYR A 211 -8.96 0.27 -16.61
CA TYR A 211 -8.98 -0.75 -17.65
C TYR A 211 -9.78 -1.98 -17.22
N LYS A 212 -9.51 -2.53 -16.03
CA LYS A 212 -10.21 -3.71 -15.50
C LYS A 212 -11.71 -3.46 -15.35
N ARG A 213 -12.11 -2.28 -14.85
CA ARG A 213 -13.53 -1.87 -14.77
C ARG A 213 -14.17 -1.79 -16.16
N HIS A 214 -13.47 -1.20 -17.14
CA HIS A 214 -13.95 -1.11 -18.51
C HIS A 214 -14.15 -2.49 -19.14
N VAL A 215 -13.17 -3.39 -19.03
CA VAL A 215 -13.27 -4.78 -19.51
C VAL A 215 -14.47 -5.49 -18.90
N GLN A 216 -14.68 -5.35 -17.58
CA GLN A 216 -15.80 -5.99 -16.91
C GLN A 216 -17.16 -5.40 -17.32
N LYS A 217 -17.24 -4.08 -17.48
CA LYS A 217 -18.44 -3.40 -18.00
C LYS A 217 -18.75 -3.85 -19.43
N LEU A 218 -17.74 -3.97 -20.28
CA LEU A 218 -17.88 -4.44 -21.66
C LEU A 218 -18.38 -5.89 -21.71
N LYS A 219 -17.84 -6.78 -20.87
CA LYS A 219 -18.34 -8.16 -20.72
C LYS A 219 -19.81 -8.19 -20.30
N ASN A 220 -20.19 -7.39 -19.30
CA ASN A 220 -21.56 -7.33 -18.81
C ASN A 220 -22.53 -6.78 -19.86
N LEU A 221 -22.15 -5.73 -20.59
CA LEU A 221 -22.93 -5.18 -21.69
C LEU A 221 -23.12 -6.21 -22.80
N CYS A 222 -22.04 -6.84 -23.27
CA CYS A 222 -22.14 -7.91 -24.28
C CYS A 222 -23.08 -9.04 -23.85
N ASN A 223 -22.98 -9.51 -22.61
CA ASN A 223 -23.86 -10.55 -22.08
C ASN A 223 -25.32 -10.09 -22.03
N LYS A 224 -25.58 -8.86 -21.56
CA LYS A 224 -26.92 -8.27 -21.53
C LYS A 224 -27.51 -8.11 -22.94
N THR A 225 -26.70 -7.68 -23.91
CA THR A 225 -27.14 -7.59 -25.32
C THR A 225 -27.50 -8.96 -25.88
N ILE A 226 -26.72 -10.00 -25.56
CA ILE A 226 -27.01 -11.39 -25.97
C ILE A 226 -28.29 -11.89 -25.30
N ASP A 227 -28.45 -11.71 -23.99
CA ASP A 227 -29.63 -12.14 -23.22
C ASP A 227 -30.91 -11.43 -23.68
N ASN A 228 -30.84 -10.12 -23.92
CA ASN A 228 -31.96 -9.34 -24.47
C ASN A 228 -32.35 -9.84 -25.86
N SER A 229 -31.35 -10.16 -26.69
CA SER A 229 -31.60 -10.71 -28.03
C SER A 229 -32.27 -12.08 -27.96
N LEU A 230 -31.83 -12.94 -27.03
CA LEU A 230 -32.40 -14.27 -26.78
C LEU A 230 -33.81 -14.23 -26.16
N GLN A 231 -34.07 -13.31 -25.23
CA GLN A 231 -35.41 -13.11 -24.65
C GLN A 231 -36.39 -12.58 -25.69
N GLN A 232 -35.98 -11.61 -26.51
CA GLN A 232 -36.83 -11.11 -27.59
C GLN A 232 -37.11 -12.18 -28.64
N THR A 233 -36.13 -13.01 -29.03
CA THR A 233 -36.40 -14.13 -29.96
C THR A 233 -37.31 -15.16 -29.33
N ASN A 234 -37.12 -15.53 -28.06
CA ASN A 234 -37.97 -16.49 -27.36
C ASN A 234 -39.41 -15.99 -27.17
N GLU A 235 -39.62 -14.74 -26.77
CA GLU A 235 -40.98 -14.17 -26.69
C GLU A 235 -41.69 -14.15 -28.06
N ILE A 236 -40.95 -13.89 -29.13
CA ILE A 236 -41.49 -13.83 -30.49
C ILE A 236 -41.78 -15.22 -31.05
N LEU A 237 -40.95 -16.21 -30.73
CA LEU A 237 -41.12 -17.60 -31.18
C LEU A 237 -42.21 -18.33 -30.37
N CYS A 238 -42.37 -18.02 -29.08
CA CYS A 238 -43.32 -18.73 -28.22
C CYS A 238 -44.76 -18.16 -28.25
N LYS A 239 -44.96 -16.86 -28.52
CA LYS A 239 -46.30 -16.23 -28.56
C LYS A 239 -47.24 -16.71 -29.71
N PRO A 240 -46.78 -17.09 -30.91
CA PRO A 240 -47.64 -17.57 -31.99
C PRO A 240 -48.05 -19.04 -31.85
N ILE A 241 -47.21 -19.86 -31.21
CA ILE A 241 -47.39 -21.32 -31.17
C ILE A 241 -48.57 -21.73 -30.28
N SER A 242 -48.94 -20.91 -29.29
CA SER A 242 -50.02 -21.23 -28.34
C SER A 242 -51.45 -20.94 -28.83
N ASN A 243 -51.65 -20.26 -29.98
CA ASN A 243 -52.98 -19.74 -30.35
C ASN A 243 -53.49 -20.08 -31.76
N THR A 244 -52.88 -21.02 -32.49
CA THR A 244 -53.41 -21.45 -33.81
C THR A 244 -54.24 -22.73 -33.72
N GLN A 245 -55.51 -22.57 -33.36
CA GLN A 245 -56.58 -23.33 -34.00
C GLN A 245 -57.49 -22.33 -34.75
N ASN A 246 -57.71 -22.63 -36.03
CA ASN A 246 -58.65 -22.02 -36.97
C ASN A 246 -58.18 -20.89 -37.90
N SER A 247 -58.42 -21.18 -39.18
CA SER A 247 -58.05 -20.49 -40.41
C SER A 247 -59.11 -19.45 -40.80
N LYS A 248 -58.68 -18.20 -41.06
CA LYS A 248 -59.24 -17.17 -42.00
C LYS A 248 -58.84 -15.70 -41.72
N GLN A 249 -57.92 -15.40 -40.79
CA GLN A 249 -57.50 -13.99 -40.50
C GLN A 249 -56.17 -13.52 -41.15
N ASN A 250 -55.69 -14.15 -42.22
CA ASN A 250 -54.31 -13.92 -42.72
C ASN A 250 -53.99 -12.49 -43.20
N HIS A 251 -54.96 -11.67 -43.65
CA HIS A 251 -54.64 -10.32 -44.17
C HIS A 251 -54.54 -9.23 -43.08
N ARG A 252 -55.33 -9.32 -42.00
CA ARG A 252 -55.17 -8.44 -40.82
C ARG A 252 -53.92 -8.81 -40.02
N PHE A 253 -53.60 -10.11 -39.93
CA PHE A 253 -52.35 -10.59 -39.34
C PHE A 253 -51.12 -10.05 -40.07
N HIS A 254 -51.09 -10.03 -41.41
CA HIS A 254 -49.96 -9.49 -42.15
C HIS A 254 -49.69 -8.00 -41.89
N LYS A 255 -50.73 -7.15 -41.84
CA LYS A 255 -50.58 -5.72 -41.50
C LYS A 255 -50.16 -5.49 -40.04
N LEU A 256 -50.65 -6.32 -39.11
CA LEU A 256 -50.20 -6.31 -37.72
C LEU A 256 -48.73 -6.72 -37.62
N ILE A 257 -48.31 -7.78 -38.32
CA ILE A 257 -46.90 -8.21 -38.38
C ILE A 257 -46.00 -7.13 -38.98
N GLU A 258 -46.45 -6.44 -40.03
CA GLU A 258 -45.70 -5.32 -40.63
C GLU A 258 -45.56 -4.12 -39.68
N TRP A 259 -46.65 -3.74 -39.01
CA TRP A 259 -46.66 -2.66 -38.02
C TRP A 259 -45.80 -3.02 -36.79
N PHE A 260 -45.91 -4.25 -36.28
CA PHE A 260 -45.07 -4.75 -35.20
C PHE A 260 -43.60 -4.82 -35.63
N SER A 261 -43.29 -5.21 -36.87
CA SER A 261 -41.91 -5.22 -37.39
C SER A 261 -41.32 -3.80 -37.48
N LYS A 262 -42.11 -2.80 -37.90
CA LYS A 262 -41.69 -1.39 -37.93
C LYS A 262 -41.53 -0.77 -36.55
N LYS A 263 -42.42 -1.10 -35.59
CA LYS A 263 -42.31 -0.61 -34.21
C LYS A 263 -41.15 -1.29 -33.46
N LYS A 264 -40.95 -2.59 -33.70
CA LYS A 264 -39.80 -3.37 -33.26
C LYS A 264 -38.50 -2.72 -33.72
N SER A 265 -38.36 -2.37 -35.00
CA SER A 265 -37.11 -1.80 -35.54
C SER A 265 -36.73 -0.44 -34.96
N LYS A 266 -37.67 0.32 -34.39
CA LYS A 266 -37.39 1.68 -33.90
C LYS A 266 -36.94 1.68 -32.43
N GLN A 267 -37.66 0.97 -31.56
CA GLN A 267 -37.26 0.82 -30.15
C GLN A 267 -36.05 -0.09 -29.94
N THR A 268 -35.87 -1.13 -30.78
CA THR A 268 -34.63 -1.92 -30.74
C THR A 268 -33.45 -1.18 -31.33
N LYS A 269 -33.63 -0.31 -32.33
CA LYS A 269 -32.52 0.54 -32.82
C LYS A 269 -32.03 1.51 -31.75
N GLU A 270 -32.93 2.27 -31.12
CA GLU A 270 -32.52 3.27 -30.10
C GLU A 270 -31.79 2.63 -28.90
N LEU A 271 -32.27 1.50 -28.38
CA LEU A 271 -31.61 0.77 -27.28
C LEU A 271 -30.31 0.07 -27.70
N VAL A 272 -30.21 -0.41 -28.94
CA VAL A 272 -29.00 -1.05 -29.48
C VAL A 272 -27.94 0.01 -29.84
N ASP A 273 -28.35 1.19 -30.32
CA ASP A 273 -27.45 2.27 -30.71
C ASP A 273 -26.77 2.88 -29.46
N ASP A 274 -27.48 3.05 -28.34
CA ASP A 274 -26.91 3.53 -27.07
C ASP A 274 -25.91 2.53 -26.45
N ASP A 275 -26.29 1.25 -26.38
CA ASP A 275 -25.40 0.19 -25.89
C ASP A 275 -24.18 0.00 -26.84
N GLN A 276 -24.38 0.15 -28.16
CA GLN A 276 -23.29 0.08 -29.14
C GLN A 276 -22.30 1.24 -29.02
N TYR A 277 -22.80 2.47 -28.86
CA TYR A 277 -21.96 3.65 -28.64
C TYR A 277 -21.11 3.50 -27.37
N GLU A 278 -21.71 3.00 -26.28
CA GLU A 278 -20.98 2.74 -25.05
C GLU A 278 -19.94 1.61 -25.21
N ILE A 279 -20.28 0.54 -25.93
CA ILE A 279 -19.36 -0.55 -26.27
C ILE A 279 -18.16 -0.04 -27.08
N GLU A 280 -18.38 0.80 -28.10
CA GLU A 280 -17.30 1.36 -28.93
C GLU A 280 -16.36 2.26 -28.12
N ASN A 281 -16.91 3.12 -27.27
CA ASN A 281 -16.12 3.96 -26.36
C ASN A 281 -15.27 3.13 -25.38
N LEU A 282 -15.85 2.06 -24.81
CA LEU A 282 -15.11 1.15 -23.93
C LEU A 282 -14.01 0.40 -24.69
N LYS A 283 -14.28 -0.09 -25.92
CA LYS A 283 -13.27 -0.75 -26.77
C LYS A 283 -12.11 0.18 -27.09
N LYS A 284 -12.41 1.44 -27.45
CA LYS A 284 -11.38 2.46 -27.72
C LYS A 284 -10.51 2.72 -26.49
N SER A 285 -11.13 2.98 -25.33
CA SER A 285 -10.39 3.22 -24.09
C SER A 285 -9.53 2.04 -23.66
N ILE A 286 -9.96 0.80 -23.91
CA ILE A 286 -9.16 -0.41 -23.67
C ILE A 286 -7.97 -0.46 -24.62
N SER A 287 -8.20 -0.22 -25.91
CA SER A 287 -7.14 -0.22 -26.92
C SER A 287 -6.07 0.83 -26.64
N ASP A 288 -6.47 2.04 -26.24
CA ASP A 288 -5.55 3.14 -25.89
C ASP A 288 -4.62 2.73 -24.74
N TYR A 289 -5.17 2.12 -23.67
CA TYR A 289 -4.37 1.62 -22.55
C TYR A 289 -3.42 0.48 -22.96
N GLU A 290 -3.88 -0.47 -23.78
CA GLU A 290 -3.04 -1.59 -24.24
C GLU A 290 -1.87 -1.12 -25.11
N GLN A 291 -2.07 -0.07 -25.92
CA GLN A 291 -1.00 0.54 -26.70
C GLN A 291 0.01 1.27 -25.80
N GLU A 292 -0.47 2.05 -24.83
CA GLU A 292 0.37 2.74 -23.85
C GLU A 292 1.19 1.75 -23.00
N ALA A 293 0.56 0.68 -22.50
CA ALA A 293 1.21 -0.35 -21.70
C ALA A 293 2.27 -1.14 -22.48
N LYS A 294 2.07 -1.34 -23.80
CA LYS A 294 3.07 -1.92 -24.71
C LYS A 294 4.26 -0.97 -24.90
N ALA A 295 4.00 0.32 -25.12
CA ALA A 295 5.05 1.32 -25.29
C ALA A 295 5.92 1.47 -24.03
N ASN A 296 5.31 1.36 -22.85
CA ASN A 296 5.98 1.52 -21.56
C ASN A 296 6.59 0.22 -21.00
N GLY A 297 6.52 -0.92 -21.72
CA GLY A 297 7.08 -2.21 -21.26
C GLY A 297 6.38 -2.84 -20.04
N VAL A 298 5.25 -2.26 -19.59
CA VAL A 298 4.50 -2.68 -18.38
C VAL A 298 3.94 -4.09 -18.52
N ILE A 299 3.61 -4.51 -19.74
CA ILE A 299 3.07 -5.85 -20.03
C ILE A 299 4.08 -6.96 -19.70
N ASN A 300 5.38 -6.76 -19.94
CA ASN A 300 6.40 -7.75 -19.57
C ASN A 300 6.60 -7.84 -18.05
N LEU A 301 6.48 -6.71 -17.33
CA LEU A 301 6.65 -6.63 -15.88
C LEU A 301 5.48 -7.24 -15.09
N LEU A 302 4.23 -7.09 -15.56
CA LEU A 302 3.06 -7.70 -14.93
C LEU A 302 2.94 -9.20 -15.24
N CYS A 303 3.28 -9.64 -16.46
CA CYS A 303 3.29 -11.06 -16.80
C CYS A 303 4.41 -11.83 -16.09
N GLN A 304 5.62 -11.25 -15.92
CA GLN A 304 6.70 -11.92 -15.19
C GLN A 304 6.47 -12.00 -13.67
N LYS A 305 5.71 -11.07 -13.07
CA LYS A 305 5.57 -10.96 -11.60
C LYS A 305 4.30 -11.62 -11.04
N TYR A 306 3.33 -11.97 -11.89
CA TYR A 306 2.05 -12.61 -11.50
C TYR A 306 1.74 -13.91 -12.26
N SER A 307 2.75 -14.52 -12.89
CA SER A 307 2.65 -15.91 -13.36
C SER A 307 2.94 -16.87 -12.22
N TYR A 308 1.90 -17.15 -11.42
CA TYR A 308 1.81 -18.34 -10.57
C TYR A 308 0.51 -19.07 -10.89
#